data_AF-A0A1S3DZ71-F1
#
_entry.id   AF-A0A1S3DZ71-F1
#
_cell.length_a   1.000
_cell.length_b   1.000
_cell.length_c   1.000
_cell.angle_alpha   90.00
_cell.angle_beta   90.00
_cell.angle_gamma   90.00
#
_symmetry.space_group_name_H-M   'P 1'
#
loop_
_entity.id
_entity.type
_entity.pdbx_description
1 polymer ?
#
loop_
_entity_poly.entity_id
_entity_poly.type
_entity_poly.pdbx_seq_one_letter_code
_entity_poly.pdbx_strand_id
1 'polypeptide(L)'
;MIGGLLMPDKSNNRVHLKYLSLLGDLQKASQYSWGSAVLASLYRELCLATKPGVMSMGGCALLLQNWAWYRLSCVAPESPNPWIFPLAQRFNSGGLNFGKISHNDIEGYRKTIDHMMVDEFYWRPYLMFQHEVSEEEMVTWTACTYLHCFHIVEKHHTDRVTLQFGFHQQIPQPPEDMRAYHEVDMRHGVDDNWNWVWREEIQHWNERHNHVLQGKIVECLLCHNKEYMIWFRQHTELFIGRTISP
;
A
#
# COMPACT_ATOMS: atom_id res chain seq x y z
N MET A 1 -18.51 3.37 -6.38
CA MET A 1 -17.15 3.74 -5.91
C MET A 1 -16.56 2.69 -4.98
N ILE A 2 -17.14 2.42 -3.80
CA ILE A 2 -16.55 1.52 -2.80
C ILE A 2 -16.29 0.10 -3.33
N GLY A 3 -17.32 -0.60 -3.82
CA GLY A 3 -17.13 -1.98 -4.31
C GLY A 3 -16.61 -2.13 -5.74
N GLY A 4 -16.54 -1.06 -6.52
CA GLY A 4 -16.13 -1.13 -7.93
C GLY A 4 -14.76 -0.51 -8.23
N LEU A 5 -14.26 0.36 -7.34
CA LEU A 5 -13.00 1.07 -7.53
C LEU A 5 -12.07 0.91 -6.32
N LEU A 6 -12.62 1.07 -5.11
CA LEU A 6 -11.81 1.08 -3.90
C LEU A 6 -11.53 -0.33 -3.35
N MET A 7 -12.51 -1.22 -3.45
CA MET A 7 -12.40 -2.62 -3.02
C MET A 7 -13.10 -3.55 -4.03
N PRO A 8 -12.70 -3.53 -5.32
CA PRO A 8 -13.22 -4.48 -6.30
C PRO A 8 -12.76 -5.89 -5.95
N ASP A 9 -13.65 -6.86 -6.16
CA ASP A 9 -13.28 -8.26 -6.20
C ASP A 9 -12.82 -8.67 -7.62
N LYS A 10 -12.37 -9.91 -7.78
CA LYS A 10 -11.90 -10.43 -9.09
C LYS A 10 -13.04 -10.63 -10.09
N SER A 11 -14.29 -10.60 -9.64
CA SER A 11 -15.48 -10.60 -10.49
C SER A 11 -15.84 -9.14 -10.76
N ASN A 12 -15.36 -8.61 -11.88
CA ASN A 12 -15.48 -7.20 -12.30
C ASN A 12 -16.91 -6.60 -12.34
N ASN A 13 -17.93 -7.29 -11.83
CA ASN A 13 -19.36 -6.97 -11.86
C ASN A 13 -20.12 -7.23 -10.53
N ARG A 14 -19.48 -7.59 -9.40
CA ARG A 14 -20.21 -7.81 -8.14
C ARG A 14 -19.61 -7.03 -6.98
N VAL A 15 -20.47 -6.35 -6.22
CA VAL A 15 -20.11 -5.68 -4.97
C VAL A 15 -20.67 -6.50 -3.83
N HIS A 16 -19.83 -6.84 -2.85
CA HIS A 16 -20.29 -7.55 -1.67
C HIS A 16 -21.27 -6.69 -0.86
N LEU A 17 -22.45 -7.23 -0.53
CA LEU A 17 -23.53 -6.50 0.17
C LEU A 17 -23.12 -5.99 1.56
N LYS A 18 -22.06 -6.56 2.16
CA LYS A 18 -21.49 -6.10 3.44
C LYS A 18 -21.16 -4.61 3.47
N TYR A 19 -20.78 -4.02 2.34
CA TYR A 19 -20.50 -2.58 2.30
C TYR A 19 -21.77 -1.74 2.35
N LEU A 20 -22.92 -2.27 1.89
CA LEU A 20 -24.20 -1.56 1.94
C LEU A 20 -24.67 -1.35 3.39
N SER A 21 -24.42 -2.32 4.29
CA SER A 21 -24.79 -2.14 5.70
C SER A 21 -24.03 -0.99 6.36
N LEU A 22 -22.77 -0.76 5.96
CA LEU A 22 -21.98 0.40 6.43
C LEU A 22 -22.44 1.73 5.83
N LEU A 23 -23.18 1.71 4.73
CA LEU A 23 -23.67 2.90 4.03
C LEU A 23 -25.12 3.26 4.39
N GLY A 24 -25.77 2.47 5.24
CA GLY A 24 -27.14 2.74 5.70
C GLY A 24 -27.28 4.03 6.51
N ASP A 25 -26.20 4.43 7.21
CA ASP A 25 -26.10 5.69 7.94
C ASP A 25 -24.84 6.42 7.48
N LEU A 26 -25.02 7.48 6.69
CA LEU A 26 -23.91 8.25 6.12
C LEU A 26 -23.14 9.07 7.16
N GLN A 27 -23.76 9.47 8.28
CA GLN A 27 -23.07 10.17 9.36
C GLN A 27 -22.11 9.23 10.08
N LYS A 28 -22.52 7.98 10.28
CA LYS A 28 -21.62 6.94 10.78
C LYS A 28 -20.60 6.53 9.74
N ALA A 29 -21.02 6.42 8.48
CA ALA A 29 -20.14 6.01 7.38
C ALA A 29 -18.97 6.96 7.19
N SER A 30 -19.16 8.27 7.37
CA SER A 30 -18.07 9.26 7.25
C SER A 30 -17.01 9.13 8.35
N GLN A 31 -17.31 8.48 9.47
CA GLN A 31 -16.38 8.27 10.58
C GLN A 31 -15.50 7.03 10.41
N TYR A 32 -15.79 6.18 9.42
CA TYR A 32 -14.98 5.00 9.17
C TYR A 32 -13.65 5.35 8.48
N SER A 33 -12.61 4.61 8.85
CA SER A 33 -11.29 4.71 8.21
C SER A 33 -11.27 3.98 6.86
N TRP A 34 -12.01 4.51 5.87
CA TRP A 34 -12.11 3.92 4.53
C TRP A 34 -10.75 3.76 3.85
N GLY A 35 -9.83 4.71 4.03
CA GLY A 35 -8.47 4.61 3.50
C GLY A 35 -7.72 3.38 4.01
N SER A 36 -7.82 3.11 5.31
CA SER A 36 -7.20 1.94 5.94
C SER A 36 -7.84 0.63 5.46
N ALA A 37 -9.16 0.60 5.30
CA ALA A 37 -9.87 -0.57 4.78
C ALA A 37 -9.50 -0.89 3.32
N VAL A 38 -9.31 0.15 2.51
CA VAL A 38 -8.82 0.03 1.12
C VAL A 38 -7.39 -0.50 1.11
N LEU A 39 -6.52 0.01 1.99
CA LEU A 39 -5.15 -0.42 2.08
C LEU A 39 -5.03 -1.87 2.57
N ALA A 40 -5.83 -2.29 3.56
CA ALA A 40 -5.93 -3.69 3.99
C ALA A 40 -6.32 -4.61 2.82
N SER A 41 -7.34 -4.22 2.06
CA SER A 41 -7.79 -4.99 0.89
C SER A 41 -6.71 -5.06 -0.19
N LEU A 42 -5.99 -3.95 -0.43
CA LEU A 42 -4.90 -3.90 -1.40
C LEU A 42 -3.72 -4.78 -0.98
N TYR A 43 -3.31 -4.75 0.29
CA TYR A 43 -2.23 -5.60 0.80
C TYR A 43 -2.57 -7.09 0.66
N ARG A 44 -3.78 -7.49 1.05
CA ARG A 44 -4.29 -8.85 0.85
C ARG A 44 -4.18 -9.27 -0.61
N GLU A 45 -4.64 -8.44 -1.53
CA GLU A 45 -4.64 -8.76 -2.96
C GLU A 45 -3.22 -8.78 -3.56
N LEU A 46 -2.31 -7.92 -3.10
CA LEU A 46 -0.89 -7.99 -3.47
C LEU A 46 -0.26 -9.31 -3.01
N CYS A 47 -0.54 -9.76 -1.79
CA CYS A 47 -0.07 -11.05 -1.29
C CYS A 47 -0.68 -12.24 -2.06
N LEU A 48 -1.95 -12.14 -2.47
CA LEU A 48 -2.57 -13.17 -3.30
C LEU A 48 -2.02 -13.17 -4.74
N ALA A 49 -1.68 -12.00 -5.29
CA ALA A 49 -1.15 -11.85 -6.64
C ALA A 49 0.25 -12.46 -6.82
N THR A 50 1.02 -12.65 -5.75
CA THR A 50 2.33 -13.32 -5.82
C THR A 50 2.22 -14.85 -5.87
N LYS A 51 1.03 -15.44 -5.63
CA LYS A 51 0.84 -16.89 -5.68
C LYS A 51 0.98 -17.41 -7.13
N PRO A 52 1.62 -18.58 -7.34
CA PRO A 52 1.75 -19.17 -8.68
C PRO A 52 0.40 -19.36 -9.37
N GLY A 53 0.33 -19.00 -10.66
CA GLY A 53 -0.87 -19.16 -11.49
C GLY A 53 -1.95 -18.09 -11.32
N VAL A 54 -1.74 -17.10 -10.44
CA VAL A 54 -2.64 -15.95 -10.33
C VAL A 54 -2.36 -14.95 -11.45
N MET A 55 -3.39 -14.63 -12.23
CA MET A 55 -3.30 -13.76 -13.42
C MET A 55 -4.01 -12.41 -13.24
N SER A 56 -4.71 -12.21 -12.13
CA SER A 56 -5.42 -10.97 -11.82
C SER A 56 -5.40 -10.67 -10.33
N MET A 57 -5.47 -9.37 -10.02
CA MET A 57 -5.45 -8.83 -8.68
C MET A 57 -6.75 -8.02 -8.46
N GLY A 58 -7.42 -8.25 -7.33
CA GLY A 58 -8.51 -7.37 -6.88
C GLY A 58 -7.96 -6.10 -6.21
N GLY A 59 -8.79 -5.46 -5.40
CA GLY A 59 -8.37 -4.29 -4.60
C GLY A 59 -8.12 -3.04 -5.45
N CYS A 60 -7.70 -1.95 -4.81
CA CYS A 60 -7.58 -0.65 -5.46
C CYS A 60 -6.33 -0.54 -6.34
N ALA A 61 -6.34 -1.16 -7.53
CA ALA A 61 -5.24 -1.07 -8.48
C ALA A 61 -4.92 0.39 -8.88
N LEU A 62 -5.93 1.27 -8.90
CA LEU A 62 -5.73 2.71 -9.15
C LEU A 62 -4.83 3.35 -8.08
N LEU A 63 -4.96 2.97 -6.81
CA LEU A 63 -4.11 3.48 -5.73
C LEU A 63 -2.66 3.03 -5.92
N LEU A 64 -2.44 1.75 -6.25
CA LEU A 64 -1.12 1.21 -6.53
C LEU A 64 -0.46 1.89 -7.74
N GLN A 65 -1.23 2.08 -8.81
CA GLN A 65 -0.77 2.75 -10.03
C GLN A 65 -0.40 4.21 -9.77
N ASN A 66 -1.23 4.95 -9.02
CA ASN A 66 -0.90 6.32 -8.62
C ASN A 66 0.34 6.37 -7.73
N TRP A 67 0.43 5.47 -6.74
CA TRP A 67 1.62 5.36 -5.89
C TRP A 67 2.88 5.13 -6.73
N ALA A 68 2.83 4.24 -7.72
CA ALA A 68 3.93 3.98 -8.63
C ALA A 68 4.27 5.23 -9.45
N TRP A 69 3.28 5.88 -10.08
CA TRP A 69 3.53 7.05 -10.94
C TRP A 69 4.05 8.28 -10.19
N TYR A 70 3.71 8.46 -8.92
CA TYR A 70 4.28 9.55 -8.12
C TYR A 70 5.71 9.28 -7.63
N ARG A 71 6.14 8.02 -7.61
CA ARG A 71 7.44 7.61 -7.04
C ARG A 71 8.45 7.16 -8.08
N LEU A 72 7.99 6.56 -9.17
CA LEU A 72 8.78 5.95 -10.22
C LEU A 72 8.57 6.76 -11.50
N SER A 73 9.38 7.81 -11.70
CA SER A 73 9.24 8.68 -12.87
C SER A 73 9.39 7.93 -14.20
N CYS A 74 10.19 6.86 -14.20
CA CYS A 74 10.49 6.04 -15.38
C CYS A 74 9.28 5.27 -15.94
N VAL A 75 8.21 5.09 -15.15
CA VAL A 75 6.97 4.40 -15.57
C VAL A 75 5.74 5.32 -15.55
N ALA A 76 5.92 6.59 -15.19
CA ALA A 76 4.85 7.56 -15.03
C ALA A 76 4.58 8.32 -16.32
N PRO A 77 3.32 8.40 -16.81
CA PRO A 77 2.99 9.24 -17.95
C PRO A 77 3.30 10.70 -17.67
N GLU A 78 3.72 11.39 -18.72
CA GLU A 78 3.81 12.84 -18.68
C GLU A 78 2.37 13.39 -18.58
N SER A 79 2.10 14.12 -17.50
CA SER A 79 0.81 14.76 -17.27
C SER A 79 0.98 16.27 -17.28
N PRO A 80 0.24 17.00 -18.15
CA PRO A 80 0.21 18.46 -18.13
C PRO A 80 -0.58 19.00 -16.94
N ASN A 81 -1.27 18.13 -16.20
CA ASN A 81 -2.17 18.51 -15.13
C ASN A 81 -1.40 18.89 -13.86
N PRO A 82 -1.85 19.92 -13.14
CA PRO A 82 -1.27 20.32 -11.87
C PRO A 82 -1.47 19.25 -10.79
N TRP A 83 -0.67 19.37 -9.74
CA TRP A 83 -0.73 18.55 -8.54
C TRP A 83 -1.90 19.02 -7.68
N ILE A 84 -3.12 18.53 -7.96
CA ILE A 84 -4.36 18.88 -7.24
C ILE A 84 -4.87 17.72 -6.40
N PHE A 85 -5.55 18.04 -5.29
CA PHE A 85 -6.30 17.05 -4.51
C PHE A 85 -7.68 16.81 -5.13
N PRO A 86 -8.14 15.55 -5.25
CA PRO A 86 -7.44 14.31 -4.93
C PRO A 86 -6.36 13.97 -5.97
N LEU A 87 -5.20 13.48 -5.50
CA LEU A 87 -4.00 13.26 -6.35
C LEU A 87 -4.25 12.39 -7.56
N ALA A 88 -5.10 11.37 -7.41
CA ALA A 88 -5.47 10.47 -8.50
C ALA A 88 -6.05 11.20 -9.71
N GLN A 89 -6.63 12.39 -9.52
CA GLN A 89 -7.18 13.21 -10.61
C GLN A 89 -6.10 13.65 -11.60
N ARG A 90 -4.85 13.83 -11.17
CA ARG A 90 -3.74 14.23 -12.05
C ARG A 90 -3.55 13.29 -13.24
N PHE A 91 -3.80 11.99 -13.01
CA PHE A 91 -3.61 10.95 -14.02
C PHE A 91 -4.93 10.31 -14.48
N ASN A 92 -6.07 10.89 -14.12
CA ASN A 92 -7.38 10.46 -14.61
C ASN A 92 -7.97 11.42 -15.65
N SER A 93 -7.27 12.52 -15.93
CA SER A 93 -7.65 13.52 -16.93
C SER A 93 -7.02 13.19 -18.29
N GLY A 94 -7.68 13.60 -19.37
CA GLY A 94 -7.15 13.44 -20.73
C GLY A 94 -5.83 14.18 -20.97
N GLY A 95 -5.13 13.82 -22.03
CA GLY A 95 -3.86 14.46 -22.43
C GLY A 95 -2.61 13.89 -21.77
N LEU A 96 -2.70 12.71 -21.16
CA LEU A 96 -1.52 11.96 -20.73
C LEU A 96 -0.69 11.53 -21.95
N ASN A 97 0.60 11.82 -21.90
CA ASN A 97 1.54 11.37 -22.90
C ASN A 97 2.31 10.15 -22.39
N PHE A 98 2.18 9.05 -23.11
CA PHE A 98 2.84 7.79 -22.81
C PHE A 98 3.90 7.41 -23.84
N GLY A 99 4.24 8.30 -24.79
CA GLY A 99 5.16 7.98 -25.89
C GLY A 99 6.55 7.50 -25.48
N LYS A 100 6.96 7.75 -24.22
CA LYS A 100 8.23 7.30 -23.64
C LYS A 100 8.12 6.05 -22.75
N ILE A 101 6.92 5.48 -22.62
CA ILE A 101 6.60 4.41 -21.68
C ILE A 101 6.19 3.18 -22.46
N SER A 102 6.77 2.04 -22.09
CA SER A 102 6.39 0.75 -22.63
C SER A 102 4.91 0.46 -22.36
N HIS A 103 4.13 0.13 -23.39
CA HIS A 103 2.71 -0.16 -23.26
C HIS A 103 2.45 -1.66 -23.41
N ASN A 104 1.71 -2.24 -22.46
CA ASN A 104 1.39 -3.68 -22.45
C ASN A 104 2.63 -4.59 -22.61
N ASP A 105 3.80 -4.08 -22.22
CA ASP A 105 5.08 -4.72 -22.41
C ASP A 105 5.72 -4.95 -21.03
N ILE A 106 5.47 -6.14 -20.51
CA ILE A 106 5.99 -6.58 -19.21
C ILE A 106 7.53 -6.61 -19.22
N GLU A 107 8.14 -7.00 -20.35
CA GLU A 107 9.60 -7.05 -20.46
C GLU A 107 10.19 -5.65 -20.44
N GLY A 108 9.58 -4.71 -21.17
CA GLY A 108 9.92 -3.29 -21.14
C GLY A 108 9.81 -2.70 -19.74
N TYR A 109 8.70 -2.93 -19.03
CA TYR A 109 8.55 -2.45 -17.65
C TYR A 109 9.61 -3.01 -16.71
N ARG A 110 9.89 -4.33 -16.78
CA ARG A 110 10.95 -4.96 -15.97
C ARG A 110 12.29 -4.32 -16.26
N LYS A 111 12.66 -4.21 -17.53
CA LYS A 111 13.93 -3.60 -17.94
C LYS A 111 14.04 -2.17 -17.42
N THR A 112 13.00 -1.35 -17.55
CA THR A 112 13.01 0.03 -17.05
C THR A 112 13.20 0.09 -15.53
N ILE A 113 12.52 -0.78 -14.78
CA ILE A 113 12.65 -0.83 -13.31
C ILE A 113 14.04 -1.35 -12.90
N ASP A 114 14.57 -2.37 -13.59
CA ASP A 114 15.87 -2.97 -13.29
C ASP A 114 17.04 -2.00 -13.52
N HIS A 115 16.89 -1.05 -14.46
CA HIS A 115 17.90 -0.03 -14.77
C HIS A 115 17.62 1.31 -14.07
N MET A 116 16.61 1.37 -13.20
CA MET A 116 16.24 2.61 -12.51
C MET A 116 17.35 3.04 -11.53
N MET A 117 17.72 4.32 -11.60
CA MET A 117 18.71 4.93 -10.72
C MET A 117 18.06 5.40 -9.40
N VAL A 118 18.88 5.60 -8.37
CA VAL A 118 18.42 5.95 -7.01
C VAL A 118 17.65 7.29 -6.98
N ASP A 119 18.04 8.24 -7.83
CA ASP A 119 17.43 9.57 -7.96
C ASP A 119 16.13 9.59 -8.76
N GLU A 120 15.83 8.52 -9.51
CA GLU A 120 14.55 8.34 -10.20
C GLU A 120 13.43 7.86 -9.26
N PHE A 121 13.79 7.41 -8.05
CA PHE A 121 12.83 7.07 -7.00
C PHE A 121 12.57 8.25 -6.06
N TYR A 122 11.35 8.78 -6.09
CA TYR A 122 10.92 9.86 -5.19
C TYR A 122 10.39 9.29 -3.87
N TRP A 123 11.16 9.46 -2.80
CA TRP A 123 10.82 8.92 -1.47
C TRP A 123 9.68 9.65 -0.75
N ARG A 124 9.52 10.96 -0.97
CA ARG A 124 8.52 11.77 -0.27
C ARG A 124 7.80 12.71 -1.25
N PRO A 125 7.15 12.18 -2.31
CA PRO A 125 6.46 13.03 -3.28
C PRO A 125 5.31 13.81 -2.63
N TYR A 126 4.81 13.31 -1.49
CA TYR A 126 3.63 13.86 -0.84
C TYR A 126 3.89 15.02 0.15
N LEU A 127 5.15 15.38 0.41
CA LEU A 127 5.51 16.29 1.51
C LEU A 127 4.93 17.70 1.36
N MET A 128 4.83 18.19 0.13
CA MET A 128 4.39 19.56 -0.15
C MET A 128 2.88 19.68 -0.43
N PHE A 129 2.13 18.59 -0.32
CA PHE A 129 0.70 18.64 -0.58
C PHE A 129 -0.05 19.17 0.62
N GLN A 130 -0.89 20.17 0.35
CA GLN A 130 -1.89 20.62 1.30
C GLN A 130 -3.05 19.64 1.29
N HIS A 131 -3.41 19.14 2.46
CA HIS A 131 -4.59 18.33 2.68
C HIS A 131 -5.26 18.78 3.98
N GLU A 132 -6.55 18.46 4.13
CA GLU A 132 -7.36 18.92 5.26
C GLU A 132 -7.13 18.11 6.55
N VAL A 133 -6.33 17.03 6.48
CA VAL A 133 -6.00 16.17 7.62
C VAL A 133 -5.06 16.87 8.59
N SER A 134 -5.32 16.76 9.89
CA SER A 134 -4.49 17.36 10.94
C SER A 134 -3.11 16.70 11.05
N GLU A 135 -2.11 17.43 11.56
CA GLU A 135 -0.77 16.85 11.79
C GLU A 135 -0.82 15.64 12.73
N GLU A 136 -1.69 15.66 13.74
CA GLU A 136 -1.87 14.55 14.67
C GLU A 136 -2.36 13.28 13.95
N GLU A 137 -3.32 13.42 13.05
CA GLU A 137 -3.81 12.29 12.24
C GLU A 137 -2.73 11.80 11.26
N MET A 138 -1.92 12.68 10.68
CA MET A 138 -0.80 12.30 9.81
C MET A 138 0.24 11.43 10.54
N VAL A 139 0.52 11.73 11.80
CA VAL A 139 1.48 10.95 12.60
C VAL A 139 1.03 9.48 12.70
N THR A 140 -0.28 9.25 12.80
CA THR A 140 -0.83 7.88 12.86
C THR A 140 -0.61 7.07 11.59
N TRP A 141 -0.35 7.70 10.44
CA TRP A 141 -0.04 7.00 9.19
C TRP A 141 1.29 6.24 9.25
N THR A 142 2.15 6.63 10.19
CA THR A 142 3.43 5.96 10.47
C THR A 142 3.27 4.77 11.42
N ALA A 143 2.08 4.51 11.97
CA ALA A 143 1.88 3.43 12.93
C ALA A 143 2.12 2.04 12.31
N CYS A 144 2.99 1.25 12.94
CA CYS A 144 3.16 -0.16 12.60
C CYS A 144 2.04 -0.97 13.28
N THR A 145 0.89 -1.07 12.63
CA THR A 145 -0.37 -1.57 13.22
C THR A 145 -1.12 -2.53 12.28
N TYR A 146 -2.32 -2.98 12.66
CA TYR A 146 -3.17 -3.83 11.83
C TYR A 146 -4.28 -3.03 11.16
N LEU A 147 -4.41 -3.19 9.84
CA LEU A 147 -5.46 -2.59 9.04
C LEU A 147 -6.62 -3.57 8.89
N HIS A 148 -7.84 -3.05 8.94
CA HIS A 148 -9.05 -3.87 9.03
C HIS A 148 -10.02 -3.59 7.88
N CYS A 149 -10.53 -4.66 7.25
CA CYS A 149 -11.66 -4.62 6.34
C CYS A 149 -12.51 -5.89 6.48
N PHE A 150 -13.43 -5.90 7.46
CA PHE A 150 -14.23 -7.07 7.83
C PHE A 150 -13.34 -8.28 8.22
N HIS A 151 -13.39 -9.35 7.44
CA HIS A 151 -12.56 -10.55 7.61
C HIS A 151 -11.09 -10.33 7.19
N ILE A 152 -10.79 -9.26 6.46
CA ILE A 152 -9.43 -8.96 6.02
C ILE A 152 -8.72 -8.19 7.12
N VAL A 153 -7.64 -8.77 7.61
CA VAL A 153 -6.68 -8.12 8.51
C VAL A 153 -5.31 -8.21 7.87
N GLU A 154 -4.59 -7.09 7.84
CA GLU A 154 -3.24 -6.98 7.26
C GLU A 154 -2.34 -6.14 8.14
N LYS A 155 -1.09 -6.58 8.34
CA LYS A 155 -0.09 -5.80 9.07
C LYS A 155 0.45 -4.65 8.21
N HIS A 156 0.36 -3.44 8.71
CA HIS A 156 0.95 -2.23 8.12
C HIS A 156 2.39 -2.05 8.58
N HIS A 157 3.34 -2.62 7.84
CA HIS A 157 4.76 -2.61 8.16
C HIS A 157 5.48 -1.29 7.84
N THR A 158 5.08 -0.20 8.48
CA THR A 158 5.71 1.12 8.29
C THR A 158 7.17 1.16 8.73
N ASP A 159 7.53 0.33 9.70
CA ASP A 159 8.88 0.13 10.26
C ASP A 159 9.88 -0.40 9.22
N ARG A 160 9.40 -0.92 8.10
CA ARG A 160 10.21 -1.44 6.99
C ARG A 160 10.40 -0.46 5.84
N VAL A 161 9.72 0.69 5.88
CA VAL A 161 9.73 1.72 4.82
C VAL A 161 9.85 3.13 5.41
N THR A 162 10.60 3.29 6.49
CA THR A 162 10.62 4.51 7.30
C THR A 162 11.12 5.74 6.54
N LEU A 163 11.96 5.54 5.50
CA LEU A 163 12.40 6.61 4.60
C LEU A 163 11.24 7.30 3.89
N GLN A 164 10.14 6.58 3.59
CA GLN A 164 8.95 7.19 2.98
C GLN A 164 8.29 8.23 3.91
N PHE A 165 8.53 8.11 5.20
CA PHE A 165 8.05 9.02 6.24
C PHE A 165 9.13 10.02 6.69
N GLY A 166 10.34 9.94 6.13
CA GLY A 166 11.45 10.85 6.44
C GLY A 166 12.35 10.41 7.59
N PHE A 167 12.22 9.18 8.09
CA PHE A 167 13.06 8.64 9.16
C PHE A 167 14.18 7.76 8.63
N HIS A 168 15.32 7.74 9.32
CA HIS A 168 16.38 6.78 9.03
C HIS A 168 15.90 5.32 9.22
N GLN A 169 16.06 4.51 8.17
CA GLN A 169 15.72 3.09 8.22
C GLN A 169 16.64 2.34 9.19
N GLN A 170 16.04 1.79 10.24
CA GLN A 170 16.68 0.84 11.15
C GLN A 170 16.64 -0.57 10.56
N ILE A 171 17.43 -1.49 11.12
CA ILE A 171 17.31 -2.92 10.80
C ILE A 171 15.92 -3.39 11.28
N PRO A 172 15.03 -3.82 10.37
CA PRO A 172 13.67 -4.18 10.76
C PRO A 172 13.61 -5.55 11.44
N GLN A 173 12.67 -5.71 12.36
CA GLN A 173 12.30 -7.04 12.89
C GLN A 173 11.65 -7.87 11.79
N PRO A 174 11.74 -9.23 11.81
CA PRO A 174 11.07 -10.10 10.84
C PRO A 174 9.61 -9.70 10.57
N PRO A 175 9.12 -9.81 9.32
CA PRO A 175 7.76 -9.40 9.01
C PRO A 175 6.77 -10.34 9.69
N GLU A 176 5.55 -9.85 9.93
CA GLU A 176 4.48 -10.66 10.51
C GLU A 176 4.05 -11.72 9.51
N ASP A 177 3.77 -12.93 10.00
CA ASP A 177 3.33 -14.02 9.14
C ASP A 177 1.80 -13.97 8.93
N MET A 178 1.40 -13.36 7.81
CA MET A 178 -0.01 -13.17 7.48
C MET A 178 -0.73 -14.43 6.99
N ARG A 179 -0.06 -15.59 6.88
CA ARG A 179 -0.66 -16.82 6.30
C ARG A 179 -1.94 -17.26 6.99
N ALA A 180 -1.96 -17.28 8.32
CA ALA A 180 -3.16 -17.68 9.08
C ALA A 180 -4.35 -16.74 8.84
N TYR A 181 -4.08 -15.43 8.74
CA TYR A 181 -5.10 -14.41 8.45
C TYR A 181 -5.69 -14.54 7.04
N HIS A 182 -4.95 -15.17 6.11
CA HIS A 182 -5.40 -15.41 4.74
C HIS A 182 -6.37 -16.59 4.62
N GLU A 183 -6.40 -17.50 5.60
CA GLU A 183 -7.33 -18.64 5.63
C GLU A 183 -8.72 -18.23 6.12
N VAL A 184 -8.84 -17.07 6.78
CA VAL A 184 -10.13 -16.52 7.21
C VAL A 184 -10.85 -15.93 6.00
N ASP A 185 -12.04 -16.47 5.73
CA ASP A 185 -12.94 -16.03 4.67
C ASP A 185 -14.32 -15.64 5.22
N MET A 186 -15.18 -15.11 4.34
CA MET A 186 -16.55 -14.72 4.70
C MET A 186 -17.56 -15.87 4.66
N ARG A 187 -17.11 -17.13 4.55
CA ARG A 187 -18.03 -18.29 4.50
C ARG A 187 -18.43 -18.77 5.89
N HIS A 188 -17.70 -18.35 6.90
CA HIS A 188 -18.16 -18.38 8.28
C HIS A 188 -19.25 -17.31 8.44
N GLY A 189 -20.33 -17.65 9.16
CA GLY A 189 -21.68 -17.12 8.94
C GLY A 189 -21.83 -15.59 8.98
N VAL A 190 -23.00 -15.12 8.51
CA VAL A 190 -23.39 -13.70 8.43
C VAL A 190 -23.37 -12.98 9.81
N ASP A 191 -23.23 -13.73 10.91
CA ASP A 191 -23.20 -13.27 12.31
C ASP A 191 -21.81 -13.36 12.99
N ASP A 192 -20.73 -13.61 12.26
CA ASP A 192 -19.40 -13.57 12.89
C ASP A 192 -19.09 -12.15 13.34
N ASN A 193 -19.08 -11.97 14.66
CA ASN A 193 -18.66 -10.74 15.28
C ASN A 193 -17.15 -10.62 15.07
N TRP A 194 -16.74 -10.02 13.94
CA TRP A 194 -15.33 -9.75 13.62
C TRP A 194 -14.63 -8.99 14.74
N ASN A 195 -15.36 -8.22 15.56
CA ASN A 195 -14.79 -7.57 16.74
C ASN A 195 -14.27 -8.56 17.79
N TRP A 196 -14.86 -9.76 17.84
CA TRP A 196 -14.42 -10.84 18.71
C TRP A 196 -13.30 -11.66 18.07
N VAL A 197 -13.44 -11.99 16.77
CA VAL A 197 -12.43 -12.76 16.03
C VAL A 197 -11.09 -12.03 16.01
N TRP A 198 -11.11 -10.72 15.71
CA TRP A 198 -9.93 -9.88 15.59
C TRP A 198 -9.73 -8.95 16.79
N ARG A 199 -10.17 -9.38 17.97
CA ARG A 199 -10.17 -8.52 19.17
C ARG A 199 -8.78 -7.96 19.50
N GLU A 200 -7.73 -8.75 19.27
CA GLU A 200 -6.35 -8.42 19.62
C GLU A 200 -5.78 -7.41 18.60
N GLU A 201 -6.06 -7.62 17.32
CA GLU A 201 -5.65 -6.72 16.23
C GLU A 201 -6.45 -5.42 16.23
N ILE A 202 -7.72 -5.45 16.67
CA ILE A 202 -8.55 -4.27 16.90
C ILE A 202 -8.02 -3.48 18.09
N GLN A 203 -7.65 -4.15 19.19
CA GLN A 203 -7.02 -3.49 20.31
C GLN A 203 -5.71 -2.81 19.89
N HIS A 204 -4.85 -3.51 19.14
CA HIS A 204 -3.62 -2.93 18.61
C HIS A 204 -3.87 -1.74 17.66
N TRP A 205 -4.96 -1.77 16.87
CA TRP A 205 -5.38 -0.61 16.06
C TRP A 205 -5.86 0.57 16.92
N ASN A 206 -6.60 0.31 17.98
CA ASN A 206 -7.06 1.36 18.90
C ASN A 206 -5.88 2.02 19.62
N GLU A 207 -4.85 1.25 19.92
CA GLU A 207 -3.60 1.69 20.55
C GLU A 207 -2.54 2.18 19.53
N ARG A 208 -2.89 2.35 18.24
CA ARG A 208 -1.94 2.67 17.14
C ARG A 208 -1.01 3.86 17.41
N HIS A 209 -1.43 4.84 18.21
CA HIS A 209 -0.60 5.99 18.60
C HIS A 209 0.67 5.57 19.37
N ASN A 210 0.64 4.41 20.05
CA ASN A 210 1.79 3.84 20.75
C ASN A 210 2.77 3.13 19.80
N HIS A 211 2.36 2.92 18.54
CA HIS A 211 3.10 2.15 17.53
C HIS A 211 3.58 3.01 16.36
N VAL A 212 3.50 4.35 16.49
CA VAL A 212 4.03 5.30 15.49
C VAL A 212 5.56 5.21 15.41
N LEU A 213 6.12 5.55 14.26
CA LEU A 213 7.58 5.51 14.09
C LEU A 213 8.25 6.47 15.05
N GLN A 214 9.31 5.98 15.70
CA GLN A 214 10.20 6.76 16.55
C GLN A 214 11.60 6.73 15.95
N GLY A 215 12.32 7.85 15.99
CA GLY A 215 13.69 7.90 15.52
C GLY A 215 14.12 9.26 14.99
N LYS A 216 15.33 9.29 14.42
CA LYS A 216 15.91 10.50 13.82
C LYS A 216 15.34 10.73 12.42
N ILE A 217 14.87 11.94 12.19
CA ILE A 217 14.49 12.44 10.87
C ILE A 217 15.77 12.63 10.04
N VAL A 218 15.69 12.31 8.75
CA VAL A 218 16.78 12.56 7.80
C VAL A 218 16.75 14.03 7.40
N GLU A 219 17.74 14.80 7.83
CA GLU A 219 17.82 16.25 7.58
C GLU A 219 18.36 16.61 6.19
N CYS A 220 19.06 15.70 5.54
CA CYS A 220 19.74 15.93 4.25
C CYS A 220 19.23 14.96 3.17
N LEU A 221 20.12 14.44 2.32
CA LEU A 221 19.76 13.47 1.30
C LEU A 221 19.11 12.24 1.95
N LEU A 222 17.91 11.87 1.50
CA LEU A 222 17.22 10.66 1.93
C LEU A 222 18.01 9.43 1.47
N CYS A 223 18.89 8.95 2.34
CA CYS A 223 19.68 7.76 2.12
C CYS A 223 19.61 6.83 3.33
N HIS A 224 19.77 5.55 3.05
CA HIS A 224 19.89 4.56 4.10
C HIS A 224 21.22 4.71 4.85
N ASN A 225 21.20 4.43 6.16
CA ASN A 225 22.43 4.40 6.94
C ASN A 225 23.31 3.20 6.54
N LYS A 226 24.59 3.27 6.90
CA LYS A 226 25.58 2.24 6.53
C LYS A 226 25.23 0.86 7.11
N GLU A 227 24.75 0.81 8.35
CA GLU A 227 24.42 -0.43 9.05
C GLU A 227 23.26 -1.17 8.37
N TYR A 228 22.18 -0.47 8.06
CA TYR A 228 21.06 -0.99 7.29
C TYR A 228 21.51 -1.47 5.91
N MET A 229 22.34 -0.70 5.20
CA MET A 229 22.81 -1.12 3.86
C MET A 229 23.68 -2.38 3.91
N ILE A 230 24.47 -2.57 4.97
CA ILE A 230 25.21 -3.82 5.21
C ILE A 230 24.23 -4.97 5.43
N TRP A 231 23.26 -4.79 6.34
CA TRP A 231 22.24 -5.79 6.61
C TRP A 231 21.43 -6.14 5.35
N PHE A 232 20.97 -5.12 4.61
CA PHE A 232 20.16 -5.27 3.40
C PHE A 232 20.91 -6.11 2.35
N ARG A 233 22.19 -5.84 2.10
CA ARG A 233 23.00 -6.60 1.13
C ARG A 233 23.25 -8.04 1.55
N GLN A 234 23.22 -8.33 2.84
CA GLN A 234 23.36 -9.69 3.38
C GLN A 234 22.07 -10.51 3.33
N HIS A 235 20.91 -9.83 3.23
CA HIS A 235 19.59 -10.46 3.34
C HIS A 235 18.71 -10.28 2.09
N THR A 236 19.21 -9.59 1.07
CA THR A 236 18.52 -9.47 -0.22
C THR A 236 19.25 -10.22 -1.32
N GLU A 237 18.48 -10.94 -2.12
CA GLU A 237 18.96 -11.54 -3.35
C GLU A 237 19.08 -10.45 -4.41
N LEU A 238 20.31 -10.15 -4.84
CA LEU A 238 20.59 -9.11 -5.83
C LEU A 238 20.16 -9.51 -7.24
N PHE A 239 20.01 -10.82 -7.50
CA PHE A 239 19.65 -11.35 -8.81
C PHE A 239 18.61 -12.45 -8.66
N ILE A 240 17.44 -12.27 -9.27
CA ILE A 240 16.44 -13.34 -9.40
C ILE A 240 16.79 -14.13 -10.67
N GLY A 241 17.64 -15.13 -10.54
CA GLY A 241 17.96 -16.09 -11.61
C GLY A 241 17.13 -17.37 -11.49
N ARG A 242 16.98 -18.12 -12.59
CA ARG A 242 16.56 -19.53 -12.49
C ARG A 242 17.65 -20.28 -11.74
N THR A 243 17.34 -20.85 -10.58
CA THR A 243 18.18 -21.85 -9.93
C THR A 243 18.34 -23.01 -10.91
N ILE A 244 19.53 -23.14 -11.48
CA ILE A 244 19.94 -24.39 -12.13
C ILE A 244 20.23 -25.34 -10.96
N SER A 245 19.27 -26.18 -10.62
CA SER A 245 19.53 -27.30 -9.71
C SER A 245 20.58 -28.21 -10.36
N PRO A 246 21.63 -28.61 -9.63
CA PRO A 246 22.65 -29.54 -10.12
C PRO A 246 22.09 -30.95 -10.36
#